data_AF-A0A3N5MQQ3-F1
#
_entry.id   AF-A0A3N5MQQ3-F1
#
_cell.length_a   1.000
_cell.length_b   1.000
_cell.length_c   1.000
_cell.angle_alpha   90.00
_cell.angle_beta   90.00
_cell.angle_gamma   90.00
#
_symmetry.space_group_name_H-M   'P 1'
#
loop_
_entity.id
_entity.type
_entity.pdbx_description
1 polymer ?
#
loop_
_entity_poly.entity_id
_entity_poly.type
_entity_poly.pdbx_seq_one_letter_code
_entity_poly.pdbx_strand_id
1 'polypeptide(L)'
;GGTTEVIEVDAGDHRERNFAVAVDLGTTTVVAYLVDLTTAATLDTETTYNSQLNFGEDYIRRIIHAEQNNAFDEMQNRIVKDVNNLIITMATRQRVNLQEITTVVCAGHAVMIHFLLNLDTRRIRREPYVASASFVPPIRAAEIGVQISKRGLLYCLPSVAAYVGSDIVGGVLATGMFAQSGICLLADIGTNGEIVLGNRD
;
A
#
# COMPACT_ATOMS: atom_id res chain seq x y z
N GLY A 1 -16.84 -5.88 -2.71
CA GLY A 1 -17.79 -7.01 -2.61
C GLY A 1 -18.63 -6.82 -1.37
N GLY A 2 -19.95 -6.98 -1.45
CA GLY A 2 -20.89 -6.74 -0.36
C GLY A 2 -20.96 -7.86 0.68
N THR A 3 -19.84 -8.55 0.94
CA THR A 3 -19.79 -9.66 1.90
C THR A 3 -19.34 -9.13 3.25
N THR A 4 -20.14 -9.36 4.29
CA THR A 4 -19.75 -9.06 5.68
C THR A 4 -19.04 -10.27 6.26
N GLU A 5 -17.79 -10.10 6.68
CA GLU A 5 -17.04 -11.10 7.41
C GLU A 5 -16.83 -10.65 8.86
N VAL A 6 -17.13 -11.53 9.81
CA VAL A 6 -16.75 -11.32 11.21
C VAL A 6 -15.27 -11.67 11.37
N ILE A 7 -14.45 -10.64 11.56
CA ILE A 7 -12.99 -10.79 11.71
C ILE A 7 -12.57 -11.06 13.15
N GLU A 8 -13.30 -10.60 14.15
CA GLU A 8 -12.94 -10.74 15.57
C GLU A 8 -14.20 -10.65 16.44
N VAL A 9 -14.18 -11.31 17.61
CA VAL A 9 -15.26 -11.27 18.60
C VAL A 9 -14.63 -11.16 19.98
N ASP A 10 -14.83 -10.00 20.60
CA ASP A 10 -14.30 -9.69 21.93
C ASP A 10 -15.40 -9.60 22.99
N ALA A 11 -15.03 -9.85 24.24
CA ALA A 11 -15.93 -9.66 25.37
C ALA A 11 -15.93 -8.19 25.81
N GLY A 12 -17.12 -7.61 26.05
CA GLY A 12 -17.25 -6.22 26.48
C GLY A 12 -17.49 -5.26 25.30
N ASP A 13 -17.34 -3.96 25.56
CA ASP A 13 -17.53 -2.89 24.57
C ASP A 13 -16.19 -2.26 24.19
N HIS A 14 -15.77 -2.52 22.95
CA HIS A 14 -14.51 -2.04 22.38
C HIS A 14 -14.73 -1.10 21.20
N ARG A 15 -15.94 -0.56 21.01
CA ARG A 15 -16.31 0.23 19.82
C ARG A 15 -15.45 1.46 19.59
N GLU A 16 -14.88 2.04 20.64
CA GLU A 16 -14.01 3.24 20.57
C GLU A 16 -12.53 2.91 20.22
N ARG A 17 -12.19 1.63 20.04
CA ARG A 17 -10.79 1.17 19.86
C ARG A 17 -10.66 0.37 18.57
N ASN A 18 -10.89 1.04 17.45
CA ASN A 18 -10.79 0.45 16.12
C ASN A 18 -9.96 1.36 15.20
N PHE A 19 -8.79 0.88 14.81
CA PHE A 19 -7.82 1.65 14.06
C PHE A 19 -7.47 0.98 12.73
N ALA A 20 -7.01 1.79 11.79
CA ALA A 20 -6.44 1.34 10.53
C ALA A 20 -5.12 2.05 10.25
N VAL A 21 -4.34 1.48 9.33
CA VAL A 21 -3.15 2.15 8.79
C VAL A 21 -3.29 2.31 7.30
N ALA A 22 -3.19 3.54 6.80
CA ALA A 22 -3.02 3.80 5.38
C ALA A 22 -1.52 3.92 5.07
N VAL A 23 -1.05 3.23 4.03
CA VAL A 23 0.36 3.19 3.65
C VAL A 23 0.51 3.58 2.19
N ASP A 24 1.34 4.59 1.93
CA ASP A 24 1.83 4.94 0.60
C ASP A 24 3.22 4.32 0.38
N LEU A 25 3.30 3.38 -0.56
CA LEU A 25 4.47 2.61 -0.93
C LEU A 25 5.18 3.26 -2.11
N GLY A 26 5.87 4.37 -1.84
CA GLY A 26 6.72 5.02 -2.81
C GLY A 26 7.99 4.23 -3.11
N THR A 27 8.59 4.49 -4.27
CA THR A 27 9.89 3.92 -4.63
C THR A 27 11.00 4.41 -3.70
N THR A 28 10.96 5.68 -3.30
CA THR A 28 11.99 6.31 -2.46
C THR A 28 11.62 6.34 -0.99
N THR A 29 10.37 6.64 -0.67
CA THR A 29 9.86 6.77 0.69
C THR A 29 8.64 5.90 0.90
N VAL A 30 8.49 5.36 2.10
CA VAL A 30 7.26 4.73 2.56
C VAL A 30 6.67 5.61 3.63
N VAL A 31 5.41 6.00 3.46
CA VAL A 31 4.69 6.85 4.41
C VAL A 31 3.50 6.07 4.95
N ALA A 32 3.27 6.15 6.26
CA ALA A 32 2.13 5.52 6.89
C ALA A 32 1.36 6.55 7.74
N TYR A 33 0.05 6.34 7.83
CA TYR A 33 -0.88 7.14 8.60
C TYR A 33 -1.69 6.22 9.51
N LEU A 34 -1.66 6.45 10.82
CA LEU A 34 -2.52 5.76 11.77
C LEU A 34 -3.86 6.52 11.86
N VAL A 35 -4.95 5.82 11.59
CA VAL A 35 -6.29 6.39 11.47
C VAL A 35 -7.22 5.76 12.49
N ASP A 36 -7.98 6.58 13.20
CA ASP A 36 -9.10 6.15 14.03
C ASP A 36 -10.35 5.96 13.14
N LEU A 37 -10.84 4.72 13.06
CA LEU A 37 -12.00 4.39 12.22
C LEU A 37 -13.34 4.84 12.81
N THR A 38 -13.36 5.25 14.09
CA THR A 38 -14.57 5.73 14.76
C THR A 38 -14.82 7.20 14.48
N THR A 39 -13.73 7.97 14.35
CA THR A 39 -13.77 9.43 14.12
C THR A 39 -13.31 9.84 12.73
N ALA A 40 -12.71 8.92 11.96
CA ALA A 40 -11.99 9.17 10.70
C ALA A 40 -10.80 10.14 10.84
N ALA A 41 -10.30 10.38 12.06
CA ALA A 41 -9.16 11.25 12.30
C ALA A 41 -7.83 10.52 12.07
N THR A 42 -6.89 11.20 11.41
CA THR A 42 -5.49 10.77 11.39
C THR A 42 -4.84 11.11 12.72
N LEU A 43 -4.47 10.09 13.49
CA LEU A 43 -3.86 10.22 14.82
C LEU A 43 -2.36 10.46 14.74
N ASP A 44 -1.70 9.85 13.77
CA ASP A 44 -0.26 9.90 13.64
C ASP A 44 0.18 9.67 12.19
N THR A 45 1.39 10.10 11.87
CA THR A 45 2.05 9.84 10.59
C THR A 45 3.52 9.53 10.81
N GLU A 46 4.04 8.59 10.04
CA GLU A 46 5.47 8.28 10.00
C GLU A 46 5.96 8.06 8.57
N THR A 47 7.24 8.31 8.37
CA THR A 47 7.91 8.10 7.09
C THR A 47 9.27 7.47 7.29
N THR A 48 9.66 6.63 6.34
CA THR A 48 11.01 6.08 6.24
C THR A 48 11.45 6.05 4.78
N TYR A 49 12.75 5.99 4.55
CA TYR A 49 13.26 5.59 3.25
C TYR A 49 12.88 4.13 2.97
N ASN A 50 12.48 3.86 1.73
CA ASN A 50 12.26 2.51 1.26
C ASN A 50 13.60 1.76 1.24
N SER A 51 13.77 0.79 2.14
CA SER A 51 15.03 0.07 2.32
C SER A 51 15.43 -0.76 1.09
N GLN A 52 14.51 -0.94 0.13
CA GLN A 52 14.81 -1.53 -1.17
C GLN A 52 15.73 -0.66 -2.04
N LEU A 53 15.93 0.62 -1.71
CA LEU A 53 16.89 1.50 -2.37
C LEU A 53 18.31 0.91 -2.40
N ASN A 54 18.67 0.08 -1.41
CA ASN A 54 19.95 -0.61 -1.35
C ASN A 54 20.19 -1.60 -2.52
N PHE A 55 19.13 -1.99 -3.24
CA PHE A 55 19.18 -2.95 -4.36
C PHE A 55 18.96 -2.28 -5.72
N GLY A 56 18.70 -0.97 -5.74
CA GLY A 56 18.46 -0.21 -6.95
C GLY A 56 17.86 1.16 -6.67
N GLU A 57 18.45 2.17 -7.33
CA GLU A 57 18.01 3.57 -7.27
C GLU A 57 16.59 3.74 -7.83
N ASP A 58 16.21 2.93 -8.82
CA ASP A 58 14.88 2.91 -9.43
C ASP A 58 14.24 1.51 -9.35
N TYR A 59 12.94 1.43 -9.65
CA TYR A 59 12.19 0.17 -9.58
C TYR A 59 12.62 -0.85 -10.66
N ILE A 60 13.14 -0.43 -11.81
CA ILE A 60 13.60 -1.34 -12.88
C ILE A 60 14.85 -2.08 -12.42
N ARG A 61 15.81 -1.37 -11.82
CA ARG A 61 17.03 -1.95 -11.24
C ARG A 61 16.70 -2.92 -10.12
N ARG A 62 15.69 -2.61 -9.30
CA ARG A 62 15.19 -3.54 -8.27
C ARG A 62 14.60 -4.82 -8.86
N ILE A 63 13.83 -4.73 -9.95
CA ILE A 63 13.34 -5.93 -10.67
C ILE A 63 14.51 -6.76 -11.20
N ILE A 64 15.51 -6.12 -11.82
CA ILE A 64 16.71 -6.79 -12.32
C ILE A 64 17.45 -7.49 -11.17
N HIS A 65 17.65 -6.79 -10.05
CA HIS A 65 18.33 -7.35 -8.89
C HIS A 65 17.59 -8.57 -8.34
N ALA A 66 16.27 -8.45 -8.13
CA ALA A 66 15.43 -9.55 -7.65
C ALA A 66 15.51 -10.77 -8.58
N GLU A 67 15.48 -10.54 -9.90
CA GLU A 67 15.58 -11.59 -10.90
C GLU A 67 16.96 -12.26 -10.93
N GLN A 68 18.05 -11.47 -10.97
CA GLN A 68 19.41 -12.01 -11.12
C GLN A 68 19.93 -12.72 -9.88
N ASN A 69 19.48 -12.31 -8.70
CA ASN A 69 19.96 -12.82 -7.42
C ASN A 69 18.94 -13.74 -6.73
N ASN A 70 17.81 -14.06 -7.38
CA ASN A 70 16.69 -14.78 -6.78
C ASN A 70 16.25 -14.15 -5.44
N ALA A 71 16.19 -12.82 -5.41
CA ALA A 71 16.04 -12.02 -4.20
C ALA A 71 14.62 -11.48 -3.98
N PHE A 72 13.59 -12.09 -4.59
CA PHE A 72 12.20 -11.67 -4.41
C PHE A 72 11.75 -11.68 -2.95
N ASP A 73 12.09 -12.74 -2.22
CA ASP A 73 11.80 -12.83 -0.78
C ASP A 73 12.55 -11.76 0.01
N GLU A 74 13.79 -11.43 -0.35
CA GLU A 74 14.52 -10.33 0.31
C GLU A 74 13.82 -8.99 0.05
N MET A 75 13.43 -8.72 -1.19
CA MET A 75 12.72 -7.49 -1.55
C MET A 75 11.39 -7.37 -0.79
N GLN A 76 10.64 -8.46 -0.65
CA GLN A 76 9.42 -8.50 0.14
C GLN A 76 9.69 -8.25 1.63
N ASN A 77 10.67 -8.97 2.20
CA ASN A 77 11.02 -8.83 3.61
C ASN A 77 11.44 -7.39 3.96
N ARG A 78 12.15 -6.71 3.05
CA ARG A 78 12.57 -5.31 3.21
C ARG A 78 11.38 -4.37 3.33
N ILE A 79 10.44 -4.44 2.37
CA ILE A 79 9.28 -3.55 2.38
C ILE A 79 8.31 -3.87 3.52
N VAL A 80 8.10 -5.15 3.85
CA VAL A 80 7.29 -5.56 5.01
C VAL A 80 7.89 -5.06 6.32
N LYS A 81 9.22 -5.13 6.45
CA LYS A 81 9.92 -4.62 7.64
C LYS A 81 9.76 -3.09 7.77
N ASP A 82 9.88 -2.36 6.68
CA ASP A 82 9.67 -0.90 6.69
C ASP A 82 8.25 -0.57 7.15
N VAL A 83 7.24 -1.21 6.56
CA VAL A 83 5.83 -1.05 6.94
C VAL A 83 5.62 -1.36 8.42
N ASN A 84 6.12 -2.49 8.92
CA ASN A 84 5.97 -2.88 10.32
C ASN A 84 6.64 -1.88 11.27
N ASN A 85 7.82 -1.37 10.94
CA ASN A 85 8.50 -0.39 11.77
C ASN A 85 7.67 0.90 11.89
N LEU A 86 7.08 1.39 10.80
CA LEU A 86 6.20 2.56 10.83
C LEU A 86 4.97 2.30 11.71
N ILE A 87 4.29 1.16 11.51
CA ILE A 87 3.11 0.76 12.29
C ILE A 87 3.44 0.71 13.79
N ILE A 88 4.50 0.00 14.16
CA ILE A 88 4.92 -0.18 15.56
C ILE A 88 5.28 1.18 16.18
N THR A 89 5.95 2.06 15.41
CA THR A 89 6.35 3.38 15.88
C THR A 89 5.14 4.24 16.20
N MET A 90 4.21 4.38 15.26
CA MET A 90 2.97 5.14 15.47
C MET A 90 2.12 4.54 16.59
N ALA A 91 1.92 3.22 16.60
CA ALA A 91 1.15 2.54 17.63
C ALA A 91 1.73 2.75 19.03
N THR A 92 3.06 2.68 19.17
CA THR A 92 3.74 2.94 20.45
C THR A 92 3.54 4.37 20.92
N ARG A 93 3.68 5.36 20.03
CA ARG A 93 3.50 6.78 20.37
C ARG A 93 2.08 7.11 20.79
N GLN A 94 1.09 6.56 20.08
CA GLN A 94 -0.32 6.75 20.36
C GLN A 94 -0.87 5.79 21.44
N ARG A 95 -0.03 4.91 21.99
CA ARG A 95 -0.42 3.87 22.97
C ARG A 95 -1.56 2.98 22.47
N VAL A 96 -1.59 2.74 21.16
CA VAL A 96 -2.53 1.83 20.49
C VAL A 96 -1.95 0.42 20.52
N ASN A 97 -2.75 -0.56 20.90
CA ASN A 97 -2.35 -1.96 20.80
C ASN A 97 -2.44 -2.39 19.33
N LEU A 98 -1.42 -3.09 18.81
CA LEU A 98 -1.43 -3.61 17.44
C LEU A 98 -2.66 -4.49 17.13
N GLN A 99 -3.23 -5.17 18.14
CA GLN A 99 -4.45 -5.95 17.97
C GLN A 99 -5.70 -5.10 17.71
N GLU A 100 -5.64 -3.80 17.94
CA GLU A 100 -6.73 -2.85 17.69
C GLU A 100 -6.64 -2.23 16.30
N ILE A 101 -5.54 -2.50 15.59
CA ILE A 101 -5.40 -2.18 14.18
C ILE A 101 -5.97 -3.36 13.40
N THR A 102 -7.15 -3.17 12.82
CA THR A 102 -7.89 -4.25 12.15
C THR A 102 -7.67 -4.26 10.64
N THR A 103 -7.18 -3.14 10.08
CA THR A 103 -7.06 -2.96 8.64
C THR A 103 -5.79 -2.19 8.27
N VAL A 104 -5.12 -2.63 7.21
CA VAL A 104 -4.07 -1.87 6.52
C VAL A 104 -4.50 -1.68 5.07
N VAL A 105 -4.38 -0.47 4.54
CA VAL A 105 -4.64 -0.15 3.14
C VAL A 105 -3.36 0.38 2.51
N CYS A 106 -2.88 -0.28 1.47
CA CYS A 106 -1.68 0.09 0.74
C CYS A 106 -2.03 0.67 -0.63
N ALA A 107 -1.48 1.84 -0.93
CA ALA A 107 -1.39 2.43 -2.25
C ALA A 107 0.09 2.52 -2.67
N GLY A 108 0.38 2.56 -3.97
CA GLY A 108 1.74 2.77 -4.45
C GLY A 108 1.96 2.28 -5.87
N HIS A 109 3.16 2.51 -6.36
CA HIS A 109 3.59 2.05 -7.67
C HIS A 109 3.38 0.53 -7.80
N ALA A 110 2.97 0.06 -8.99
CA ALA A 110 2.61 -1.34 -9.22
C ALA A 110 3.70 -2.34 -8.77
N VAL A 111 4.97 -2.01 -9.03
CA VAL A 111 6.13 -2.82 -8.61
C VAL A 111 6.28 -2.91 -7.09
N MET A 112 5.97 -1.84 -6.35
CA MET A 112 6.06 -1.84 -4.88
C MET A 112 4.99 -2.74 -4.28
N ILE A 113 3.77 -2.68 -4.82
CA ILE A 113 2.68 -3.61 -4.44
C ILE A 113 3.06 -5.06 -4.77
N HIS A 114 3.66 -5.31 -5.93
CA HIS A 114 4.10 -6.66 -6.29
C HIS A 114 5.21 -7.17 -5.35
N PHE A 115 6.19 -6.35 -4.99
CA PHE A 115 7.20 -6.75 -4.00
C PHE A 115 6.59 -6.99 -2.63
N LEU A 116 5.67 -6.14 -2.16
CA LEU A 116 4.97 -6.35 -0.88
C LEU A 116 4.26 -7.71 -0.86
N LEU A 117 3.60 -8.06 -1.96
CA LEU A 117 2.81 -9.30 -2.08
C LEU A 117 3.63 -10.51 -2.56
N ASN A 118 4.95 -10.36 -2.72
CA ASN A 118 5.84 -11.35 -3.32
C ASN A 118 5.36 -11.90 -4.69
N LEU A 119 4.76 -11.03 -5.50
CA LEU A 119 4.33 -11.35 -6.86
C LEU A 119 5.46 -11.15 -7.86
N ASP A 120 5.43 -11.93 -8.95
CA ASP A 120 6.41 -11.84 -10.02
C ASP A 120 6.35 -10.46 -10.71
N THR A 121 7.49 -9.77 -10.75
CA THR A 121 7.66 -8.45 -11.39
C THR A 121 8.40 -8.51 -12.73
N ARG A 122 8.88 -9.68 -13.18
CA ARG A 122 9.76 -9.81 -14.36
C ARG A 122 9.13 -9.25 -15.64
N ARG A 123 7.82 -9.43 -15.81
CA ARG A 123 7.07 -9.00 -17.00
C ARG A 123 6.65 -7.54 -16.98
N ILE A 124 6.78 -6.84 -15.85
CA ILE A 124 6.48 -5.40 -15.78
C ILE A 124 7.44 -4.62 -16.68
N ARG A 125 8.72 -5.01 -16.72
CA ARG A 125 9.77 -4.34 -17.52
C ARG A 125 10.02 -4.93 -18.91
N ARG A 126 9.35 -6.04 -19.25
CA ARG A 126 9.55 -6.77 -20.52
C ARG A 126 8.28 -6.71 -21.33
N GLU A 127 8.41 -6.51 -22.63
CA GLU A 127 7.27 -6.54 -23.55
C GLU A 127 6.42 -7.81 -23.31
N PRO A 128 5.08 -7.69 -23.18
CA PRO A 128 4.23 -6.51 -23.43
C PRO A 128 3.94 -5.60 -22.21
N TYR A 129 4.84 -5.55 -21.22
CA TYR A 129 4.78 -4.67 -20.03
C TYR A 129 3.55 -4.94 -19.17
N VAL A 130 3.40 -6.18 -18.71
CA VAL A 130 2.23 -6.64 -17.97
C VAL A 130 2.56 -6.92 -16.51
N ALA A 131 1.74 -6.36 -15.63
CA ALA A 131 1.72 -6.71 -14.21
C ALA A 131 1.10 -8.10 -14.02
N SER A 132 1.52 -8.81 -12.97
CA SER A 132 0.95 -10.14 -12.64
C SER A 132 -0.50 -10.04 -12.17
N ALA A 133 -0.84 -8.95 -11.48
CA ALA A 133 -2.21 -8.63 -11.10
C ALA A 133 -2.41 -7.10 -11.09
N SER A 134 -3.56 -6.65 -11.61
CA SER A 134 -4.04 -5.27 -11.46
C SER A 134 -4.94 -5.10 -10.23
N PHE A 135 -5.54 -6.18 -9.75
CA PHE A 135 -6.36 -6.22 -8.56
C PHE A 135 -6.03 -7.48 -7.76
N VAL A 136 -5.85 -7.32 -6.45
CA VAL A 136 -5.69 -8.41 -5.50
C VAL A 136 -6.81 -8.29 -4.47
N PRO A 137 -7.56 -9.37 -4.19
CA PRO A 137 -8.60 -9.33 -3.17
C PRO A 137 -7.99 -9.03 -1.79
N PRO A 138 -8.79 -8.61 -0.80
CA PRO A 138 -8.31 -8.45 0.56
C PRO A 138 -7.73 -9.77 1.07
N ILE A 139 -6.55 -9.71 1.67
CA ILE A 139 -5.85 -10.86 2.25
C ILE A 139 -5.59 -10.64 3.74
N ARG A 140 -5.23 -11.69 4.47
CA ARG A 140 -4.81 -11.50 5.87
C ARG A 140 -3.45 -10.81 5.88
N ALA A 141 -3.33 -9.75 6.68
CA ALA A 141 -2.07 -9.05 6.88
C ALA A 141 -0.96 -9.99 7.38
N ALA A 142 -1.33 -10.97 8.21
CA ALA A 142 -0.43 -12.00 8.73
C ALA A 142 0.18 -12.91 7.65
N GLU A 143 -0.50 -13.14 6.51
CA GLU A 143 0.03 -13.96 5.41
C GLU A 143 1.22 -13.29 4.71
N ILE A 144 1.28 -11.96 4.74
CA ILE A 144 2.37 -11.15 4.19
C ILE A 144 3.42 -10.81 5.26
N GLY A 145 3.11 -11.03 6.54
CA GLY A 145 3.98 -10.70 7.67
C GLY A 145 3.79 -9.28 8.21
N VAL A 146 2.70 -8.60 7.86
CA VAL A 146 2.34 -7.29 8.42
C VAL A 146 1.72 -7.47 9.81
N GLN A 147 2.24 -6.75 10.80
CA GLN A 147 1.99 -6.94 12.23
C GLN A 147 0.87 -6.03 12.75
N ILE A 148 -0.37 -6.49 12.60
CA ILE A 148 -1.59 -5.87 13.15
C ILE A 148 -2.41 -6.92 13.91
N SER A 149 -3.73 -6.76 14.08
CA SER A 149 -4.61 -7.83 14.58
C SER A 149 -4.36 -9.13 13.83
N LYS A 150 -4.37 -10.27 14.54
CA LYS A 150 -4.16 -11.60 13.95
C LYS A 150 -5.11 -11.91 12.80
N ARG A 151 -6.31 -11.33 12.80
CA ARG A 151 -7.31 -11.48 11.75
C ARG A 151 -7.46 -10.23 10.87
N GLY A 152 -6.58 -9.25 11.09
CA GLY A 152 -6.56 -8.01 10.34
C GLY A 152 -6.35 -8.23 8.85
N LEU A 153 -6.92 -7.34 8.05
CA LEU A 153 -6.94 -7.42 6.61
C LEU A 153 -5.97 -6.40 5.99
N LEU A 154 -5.31 -6.83 4.93
CA LEU A 154 -4.51 -5.98 4.06
C LEU A 154 -5.26 -5.80 2.74
N TYR A 155 -5.48 -4.54 2.38
CA TYR A 155 -6.07 -4.12 1.12
C TYR A 155 -4.99 -3.45 0.28
N CYS A 156 -4.89 -3.81 -0.99
CA CYS A 156 -4.13 -3.06 -1.97
C CYS A 156 -5.11 -2.35 -2.90
N LEU A 157 -4.92 -1.05 -3.10
CA LEU A 157 -5.66 -0.34 -4.14
C LEU A 157 -5.30 -0.94 -5.51
N PRO A 158 -6.25 -0.97 -6.47
CA PRO A 158 -5.99 -1.54 -7.79
C PRO A 158 -5.01 -0.67 -8.59
N SER A 159 -4.18 -1.31 -9.40
CA SER A 159 -3.32 -0.64 -10.39
C SER A 159 -3.98 -0.66 -11.77
N VAL A 160 -3.73 0.36 -12.59
CA VAL A 160 -4.30 0.46 -13.96
C VAL A 160 -3.44 -0.31 -14.96
N ALA A 161 -2.12 -0.18 -14.84
CA ALA A 161 -1.16 -0.78 -15.75
C ALA A 161 0.17 -1.04 -15.02
N ALA A 162 1.16 -1.60 -15.73
CA ALA A 162 2.47 -1.88 -15.16
C ALA A 162 3.23 -0.64 -14.65
N TYR A 163 2.97 0.52 -15.26
CA TYR A 163 3.59 1.81 -14.91
C TYR A 163 2.63 2.82 -14.28
N VAL A 164 1.33 2.48 -14.17
CA VAL A 164 0.33 3.33 -13.53
C VAL A 164 -0.21 2.55 -12.34
N GLY A 165 0.39 2.84 -11.20
CA GLY A 165 0.13 2.17 -9.93
C GLY A 165 -1.17 2.62 -9.27
N SER A 166 -1.35 2.15 -8.05
CA SER A 166 -2.53 2.42 -7.25
C SER A 166 -2.43 3.70 -6.42
N ASP A 167 -1.23 4.26 -6.31
CA ASP A 167 -0.96 5.66 -5.94
C ASP A 167 -1.76 6.64 -6.81
N ILE A 168 -1.68 6.46 -8.13
CA ILE A 168 -2.40 7.32 -9.09
C ILE A 168 -3.91 7.14 -8.97
N VAL A 169 -4.38 5.90 -8.81
CA VAL A 169 -5.80 5.62 -8.56
C VAL A 169 -6.27 6.27 -7.25
N GLY A 170 -5.45 6.22 -6.20
CA GLY A 170 -5.67 6.91 -4.94
C GLY A 170 -5.79 8.43 -5.12
N GLY A 171 -4.91 9.02 -5.92
CA GLY A 171 -4.95 10.45 -6.27
C GLY A 171 -6.22 10.84 -7.05
N VAL A 172 -6.63 10.04 -8.03
CA VAL A 172 -7.89 10.24 -8.77
C VAL A 172 -9.09 10.17 -7.82
N LEU A 173 -9.11 9.21 -6.91
CA LEU A 173 -10.17 9.06 -5.92
C LEU A 173 -10.21 10.25 -4.95
N ALA A 174 -9.06 10.66 -4.43
CA ALA A 174 -8.93 11.75 -3.46
C ALA A 174 -9.31 13.11 -4.04
N THR A 175 -8.98 13.37 -5.31
CA THR A 175 -9.34 14.62 -5.99
C THR A 175 -10.80 14.67 -6.43
N GLY A 176 -11.45 13.51 -6.58
CA GLY A 176 -12.81 13.44 -7.11
C GLY A 176 -12.91 13.83 -8.58
N MET A 177 -11.80 13.84 -9.34
CA MET A 177 -11.78 14.27 -10.75
C MET A 177 -12.68 13.42 -11.64
N PHE A 178 -12.85 12.13 -11.30
CA PHE A 178 -13.75 11.18 -11.98
C PHE A 178 -15.24 11.53 -11.82
N ALA A 179 -15.59 12.50 -10.98
CA ALA A 179 -16.97 12.97 -10.81
C ALA A 179 -17.21 14.34 -11.46
N GLN A 180 -16.15 15.00 -11.93
CA GLN A 180 -16.24 16.34 -12.51
C GLN A 180 -16.74 16.28 -13.96
N SER A 181 -17.51 17.29 -14.38
CA SER A 181 -17.92 17.43 -15.78
C SER A 181 -16.84 18.06 -16.65
N GLY A 182 -16.02 18.96 -16.08
CA GLY A 182 -14.92 19.61 -16.78
C GLY A 182 -13.70 18.71 -16.88
N ILE A 183 -12.88 18.91 -17.92
CA ILE A 183 -11.60 18.22 -18.07
C ILE A 183 -10.66 18.65 -16.94
N CYS A 184 -10.16 17.67 -16.20
CA CYS A 184 -9.21 17.82 -15.10
C CYS A 184 -7.86 17.20 -15.50
N LEU A 185 -6.78 17.80 -15.02
CA LEU A 185 -5.42 17.28 -15.12
C LEU A 185 -4.90 17.04 -13.71
N LEU A 186 -4.57 15.79 -13.40
CA LEU A 186 -3.79 15.40 -12.23
C LEU A 186 -2.37 15.08 -12.71
N ALA A 187 -1.37 15.70 -12.08
CA ALA A 187 0.03 15.41 -12.32
C ALA A 187 0.68 15.04 -10.98
N ASP A 188 1.12 13.79 -10.87
CA ASP A 188 1.95 13.33 -9.77
C ASP A 188 3.42 13.51 -10.17
N ILE A 189 4.13 14.32 -9.38
CA ILE A 189 5.52 14.69 -9.64
C ILE A 189 6.37 14.04 -8.56
N GLY A 190 6.74 12.78 -8.81
CA GLY A 190 7.56 11.98 -7.93
C GLY A 190 8.88 11.57 -8.59
N THR A 191 9.33 10.36 -8.25
CA THR A 191 10.49 9.74 -8.94
C THR A 191 10.18 9.47 -10.42
N ASN A 192 8.93 9.21 -10.71
CA ASN A 192 8.36 9.20 -12.05
C ASN A 192 7.43 10.40 -12.21
N GLY A 193 7.10 10.75 -13.46
CA GLY A 193 6.05 11.72 -13.76
C GLY A 193 4.83 10.98 -14.29
N GLU A 194 3.80 10.84 -13.48
CA GLU A 194 2.53 10.25 -13.85
C GLU A 194 1.47 11.34 -14.06
N ILE A 195 0.72 11.24 -15.16
CA ILE A 195 -0.29 12.23 -15.54
C ILE A 195 -1.60 11.52 -15.83
N VAL A 196 -2.70 12.05 -15.27
CA VAL A 196 -4.07 11.66 -15.60
C VAL A 196 -4.80 12.88 -16.14
N LEU A 197 -5.36 12.75 -17.34
CA LEU A 197 -6.22 13.76 -17.96
C LEU A 197 -7.58 13.14 -18.20
N GLY A 198 -8.64 13.75 -17.68
CA GLY A 198 -9.99 13.22 -17.86
C GLY A 198 -11.02 13.94 -17.02
N ASN A 199 -12.24 13.42 -17.07
CA ASN A 199 -13.38 13.89 -16.30
C ASN A 199 -14.21 12.65 -15.92
N ARG A 200 -15.54 12.80 -15.76
CA ARG A 200 -16.45 11.69 -15.49
C ARG A 200 -16.67 10.71 -16.66
N ASP A 201 -16.45 11.15 -17.90
CA ASP A 201 -16.73 10.36 -19.12
C ASP A 201 -15.50 9.54 -19.55
#